data_AF-A0A3A4JKE9-F1
#
_entry.id   AF-A0A3A4JKE9-F1
#
_cell.length_a   1.000
_cell.length_b   1.000
_cell.length_c   1.000
_cell.angle_alpha   90.00
_cell.angle_beta   90.00
_cell.angle_gamma   90.00
#
_symmetry.space_group_name_H-M   'P 1'
#
loop_
_entity.id
_entity.type
_entity.pdbx_description
1 polymer ?
#
loop_
_entity_poly.entity_id
_entity_poly.type
_entity_poly.pdbx_seq_one_letter_code
_entity_poly.pdbx_strand_id
1 'polypeptide(L)'
;MKYMIIVANQYFPIVEAIPESVSTDTVTITIRRLLDGYYWNFSTLAFQVAEASGSMTWDYDIFWKQSFTPPTEDTYMVLIEDSTLDVKYPQAFIAVSSDDYPTAILGRTSTSDIAICNLALAHIGVSPIVSLTDELESARALNRIYEISRDAVLRAKAWRFASVKAPLAELADQTCSGWGYVYGYPVKCLCIRKIFVDTGNKNPPPIEYETLLLPSINRKVIACDYEDAYAEYTYQVVDATLFDVSFVMAFSFLLAAQIAKPLTGDDTIAKTMLQIYGSMVSDAARINDIEKNIKPTESSSFEDAR
;
A
#
# COMPACT_ATOMS: atom_id res chain seq x y z
N MET A 1 2.79 -27.70 -0.85
CA MET A 1 4.12 -27.16 -0.51
C MET A 1 4.16 -25.68 -0.83
N LYS A 2 4.12 -24.82 0.18
CA LYS A 2 4.35 -23.37 0.03
C LYS A 2 5.52 -22.98 0.92
N TYR A 3 6.38 -22.10 0.40
CA TYR A 3 7.55 -21.55 1.08
C TYR A 3 7.17 -20.16 1.58
N MET A 4 7.40 -19.83 2.85
CA MET A 4 7.00 -18.54 3.44
C MET A 4 8.19 -17.87 4.10
N ILE A 5 8.54 -16.66 3.66
CA ILE A 5 9.52 -15.81 4.34
C ILE A 5 8.82 -15.23 5.57
N ILE A 6 9.31 -15.54 6.77
CA ILE A 6 8.77 -15.03 8.03
C ILE A 6 9.78 -14.05 8.63
N VAL A 7 9.31 -12.83 8.92
CA VAL A 7 10.12 -11.77 9.52
C VAL A 7 10.28 -12.01 11.02
N ALA A 8 11.50 -11.80 11.56
CA ALA A 8 11.80 -11.98 12.99
C ALA A 8 10.89 -11.12 13.88
N ASN A 9 10.54 -11.62 15.07
CA ASN A 9 9.78 -10.90 16.12
C ASN A 9 8.36 -10.44 15.74
N GLN A 10 7.75 -11.02 14.70
CA GLN A 10 6.33 -10.79 14.39
C GLN A 10 5.47 -11.97 14.80
N TYR A 11 4.23 -11.67 15.20
CA TYR A 11 3.23 -12.63 15.63
C TYR A 11 2.47 -13.18 14.42
N PHE A 12 2.31 -14.50 14.35
CA PHE A 12 1.57 -15.15 13.28
C PHE A 12 0.52 -16.10 13.85
N PRO A 13 -0.78 -15.80 13.72
CA PRO A 13 -1.84 -16.73 14.05
C PRO A 13 -2.01 -17.74 12.90
N ILE A 14 -1.80 -19.02 13.20
CA ILE A 14 -2.20 -20.12 12.29
C ILE A 14 -3.63 -20.49 12.66
N VAL A 15 -4.59 -20.30 11.74
CA VAL A 15 -6.01 -20.63 11.95
C VAL A 15 -6.46 -21.59 10.85
N GLU A 16 -6.91 -22.79 11.22
CA GLU A 16 -7.43 -23.79 10.27
C GLU A 16 -8.79 -24.33 10.73
N ALA A 17 -9.75 -24.38 9.78
CA ALA A 17 -11.02 -25.08 9.97
C ALA A 17 -10.77 -26.57 9.76
N ILE A 18 -10.81 -27.35 10.83
CA ILE A 18 -10.80 -28.82 10.71
C ILE A 18 -12.27 -29.27 10.66
N PRO A 19 -12.73 -29.88 9.55
CA PRO A 19 -14.09 -30.40 9.47
C PRO A 19 -14.33 -31.42 10.57
N GLU A 20 -15.27 -31.14 11.48
CA GLU A 20 -15.73 -31.97 12.61
C GLU A 20 -14.74 -33.06 13.07
N SER A 21 -13.69 -32.64 13.78
CA SER A 21 -12.85 -33.59 14.54
C SER A 21 -13.60 -34.07 15.78
N VAL A 22 -13.71 -35.38 15.96
CA VAL A 22 -14.20 -35.97 17.21
C VAL A 22 -13.15 -35.67 18.29
N SER A 23 -13.54 -35.55 19.57
CA SER A 23 -12.68 -35.09 20.68
C SER A 23 -11.46 -35.97 21.02
N THR A 24 -11.02 -36.83 20.10
CA THR A 24 -9.89 -37.78 20.21
C THR A 24 -8.83 -37.60 19.14
N ASP A 25 -8.98 -36.65 18.21
CA ASP A 25 -8.03 -36.44 17.12
C ASP A 25 -6.74 -35.75 17.58
N THR A 26 -5.59 -36.22 17.09
CA THR A 26 -4.27 -35.69 17.47
C THR A 26 -3.69 -34.92 16.29
N VAL A 27 -3.76 -33.58 16.38
CA VAL A 27 -3.20 -32.66 15.39
C VAL A 27 -1.77 -32.31 15.77
N THR A 28 -0.86 -32.43 14.80
CA THR A 28 0.54 -32.08 14.94
C THR A 28 0.89 -30.96 13.98
N ILE A 29 1.35 -29.82 14.51
CA ILE A 29 1.85 -28.70 13.71
C ILE A 29 3.37 -28.71 13.78
N THR A 30 4.04 -28.86 12.64
CA THR A 30 5.50 -28.79 12.52
C THR A 30 5.90 -27.56 11.71
N ILE A 31 6.71 -26.68 12.29
CA ILE A 31 7.29 -25.52 11.60
C ILE A 31 8.77 -25.81 11.33
N ARG A 32 9.25 -25.72 10.10
CA ARG A 32 10.63 -26.01 9.71
C ARG A 32 11.28 -24.83 9.02
N ARG A 33 12.41 -24.34 9.52
CA ARG A 33 13.26 -23.36 8.83
C ARG A 33 14.01 -24.02 7.69
N LEU A 34 13.99 -23.41 6.50
CA LEU A 34 14.52 -24.03 5.29
C LEU A 34 16.04 -23.91 5.15
N LEU A 35 16.63 -22.86 5.72
CA LEU A 35 18.07 -22.58 5.61
C LEU A 35 18.92 -23.70 6.22
N ASP A 36 18.52 -24.20 7.40
CA ASP A 36 19.29 -25.16 8.19
C ASP A 36 18.50 -26.40 8.61
N GLY A 37 17.22 -26.46 8.28
CA GLY A 37 16.37 -27.63 8.52
C GLY A 37 15.89 -27.79 9.96
N TYR A 38 16.18 -26.84 10.85
CA TYR A 38 15.64 -26.82 12.21
C TYR A 38 14.12 -26.80 12.20
N TYR A 39 13.49 -27.54 13.12
CA TYR A 39 12.05 -27.62 13.20
C TYR A 39 11.53 -27.53 14.64
N TRP A 40 10.33 -26.99 14.77
CA TRP A 40 9.54 -26.92 15.99
C TRP A 40 8.29 -27.79 15.80
N ASN A 41 8.01 -28.67 16.77
CA ASN A 41 6.87 -29.58 16.73
C ASN A 41 5.92 -29.25 17.89
N PHE A 42 4.65 -29.04 17.56
CA PHE A 42 3.57 -28.76 18.48
C PHE A 42 2.51 -29.86 18.32
N SER A 43 2.48 -30.81 19.27
CA SER A 43 1.50 -31.90 19.31
C SER A 43 0.51 -31.72 20.47
N THR A 44 -0.76 -32.07 20.26
CA THR A 44 -1.80 -32.04 21.32
C THR A 44 -1.59 -33.07 22.46
N LEU A 45 -0.64 -34.00 22.33
CA LEU A 45 -0.22 -34.86 23.43
C LEU A 45 1.07 -34.29 24.07
N ALA A 46 0.92 -33.79 25.29
CA ALA A 46 1.95 -33.59 26.32
C ALA A 46 3.34 -33.10 25.90
N PHE A 47 3.66 -31.88 26.35
CA PHE A 47 5.01 -31.29 26.49
C PHE A 47 6.19 -32.27 26.44
N GLN A 48 7.08 -32.09 25.46
CA GLN A 48 8.54 -32.18 25.66
C GLN A 48 9.27 -31.08 24.87
N VAL A 49 10.26 -30.52 25.55
CA VAL A 49 10.95 -29.27 25.24
C VAL A 49 12.06 -29.47 24.22
N ALA A 50 12.10 -28.61 23.21
CA ALA A 50 13.33 -27.96 22.77
C ALA A 50 12.98 -26.49 22.49
N GLU A 51 13.02 -25.69 23.57
CA GLU A 51 12.98 -24.22 23.62
C GLU A 51 11.93 -23.55 22.71
N ALA A 52 10.67 -23.48 23.18
CA ALA A 52 9.62 -22.70 22.53
C ALA A 52 8.80 -21.90 23.55
N SER A 53 8.69 -20.59 23.32
CA SER A 53 7.71 -19.72 23.95
C SER A 53 6.41 -19.75 23.14
N GLY A 54 5.37 -20.42 23.65
CA GLY A 54 4.03 -20.41 23.07
C GLY A 54 3.16 -21.54 23.62
N SER A 55 1.92 -21.25 24.02
CA SER A 55 0.95 -22.24 24.51
C SER A 55 -0.27 -22.29 23.60
N MET A 56 -0.71 -23.51 23.23
CA MET A 56 -1.92 -23.72 22.44
C MET A 56 -3.16 -23.56 23.34
N THR A 57 -4.17 -22.81 22.90
CA THR A 57 -5.43 -22.60 23.64
C THR A 57 -6.63 -22.95 22.77
N TRP A 58 -7.56 -23.72 23.34
CA TRP A 58 -8.83 -24.09 22.71
C TRP A 58 -9.79 -22.89 22.76
N ASP A 59 -10.42 -22.56 21.64
CA ASP A 59 -11.41 -21.48 21.51
C ASP A 59 -12.68 -22.08 20.92
N TYR A 60 -13.84 -21.77 21.51
CA TYR A 60 -15.10 -22.44 21.16
C TYR A 60 -15.50 -22.14 19.70
N ASP A 61 -15.84 -23.20 18.98
CA ASP A 61 -16.26 -23.31 17.57
C ASP A 61 -15.14 -23.39 16.49
N ILE A 62 -14.79 -24.64 16.13
CA ILE A 62 -14.25 -25.17 14.84
C ILE A 62 -12.81 -24.81 14.41
N PHE A 63 -12.00 -24.07 15.20
CA PHE A 63 -10.64 -23.71 14.77
C PHE A 63 -9.54 -23.98 15.82
N TRP A 64 -8.41 -24.53 15.38
CA TRP A 64 -7.17 -24.56 16.18
C TRP A 64 -6.33 -23.31 15.91
N LYS A 65 -5.70 -22.77 16.97
CA LYS A 65 -4.82 -21.60 16.91
C LYS A 65 -3.46 -21.91 17.55
N GLN A 66 -2.36 -21.64 16.84
CA GLN A 66 -0.99 -21.68 17.38
C GLN A 66 -0.26 -20.40 17.02
N SER A 67 0.48 -19.83 17.98
CA SER A 67 1.36 -18.70 17.79
C SER A 67 2.82 -19.14 17.77
N PHE A 68 3.62 -18.55 16.88
CA PHE A 68 5.06 -18.79 16.79
C PHE A 68 5.77 -17.45 16.58
N THR A 69 6.79 -17.17 17.39
CA THR A 69 7.66 -16.02 17.22
C THR A 69 8.98 -16.51 16.61
N PRO A 70 9.27 -16.21 15.34
CA PRO A 70 10.48 -16.67 14.69
C PRO A 70 11.72 -16.02 15.33
N PRO A 71 12.77 -16.80 15.64
CA PRO A 71 13.99 -16.27 16.25
C PRO A 71 14.86 -15.48 15.26
N THR A 72 14.71 -15.71 13.95
CA THR A 72 15.48 -15.06 12.89
C THR A 72 14.63 -14.76 11.66
N GLU A 73 15.02 -13.75 10.89
CA GLU A 73 14.38 -13.34 9.64
C GLU A 73 14.75 -14.35 8.54
N ASP A 74 13.87 -15.31 8.27
CA ASP A 74 14.21 -16.43 7.38
C ASP A 74 12.96 -17.09 6.79
N THR A 75 13.14 -18.05 5.88
CA THR A 75 12.03 -18.79 5.26
C THR A 75 11.69 -20.03 6.07
N TYR A 76 10.44 -20.14 6.50
CA TYR A 76 9.91 -21.27 7.25
C TYR A 76 8.77 -21.96 6.48
N MET A 77 8.63 -23.26 6.73
CA MET A 77 7.62 -24.15 6.18
C MET A 77 6.74 -24.63 7.31
N VAL A 78 5.43 -24.48 7.18
CA VAL A 78 4.46 -25.01 8.15
C VAL A 78 3.83 -26.28 7.57
N LEU A 79 3.91 -27.37 8.32
CA LEU A 79 3.27 -28.66 8.06
C LEU A 79 2.23 -28.91 9.15
N ILE A 80 1.05 -29.36 8.74
CA ILE A 80 -0.02 -29.76 9.66
C ILE A 80 -0.38 -31.20 9.31
N GLU A 81 -0.25 -32.10 10.28
CA GLU A 81 -0.50 -33.53 10.14
C GLU A 81 -1.59 -33.95 11.15
N ASP A 82 -2.63 -34.61 10.66
CA ASP A 82 -3.65 -35.25 11.48
C ASP A 82 -3.41 -36.77 11.52
N SER A 83 -3.18 -37.30 12.72
CA SER A 83 -2.77 -38.69 12.91
C SER A 83 -3.92 -39.70 12.91
N THR A 84 -5.18 -39.26 12.96
CA THR A 84 -6.33 -40.19 12.94
C THR A 84 -6.88 -40.46 11.54
N LEU A 85 -6.60 -39.58 10.57
CA LEU A 85 -7.09 -39.73 9.19
C LEU A 85 -6.08 -40.33 8.20
N ASP A 86 -4.80 -40.49 8.55
CA ASP A 86 -3.70 -40.79 7.59
C ASP A 86 -3.72 -39.86 6.35
N VAL A 87 -4.41 -38.71 6.48
CA VAL A 87 -4.47 -37.68 5.47
C VAL A 87 -3.41 -36.66 5.83
N LYS A 88 -2.28 -36.75 5.11
CA LYS A 88 -1.37 -35.62 5.03
C LYS A 88 -2.11 -34.52 4.27
N TYR A 89 -2.27 -33.35 4.88
CA TYR A 89 -2.80 -32.16 4.22
C TYR A 89 -1.64 -31.28 3.74
N PRO A 90 -0.98 -31.55 2.59
CA PRO A 90 0.13 -30.73 2.10
C PRO A 90 -0.31 -29.38 1.50
N GLN A 91 -1.60 -29.03 1.61
CA GLN A 91 -2.23 -27.88 0.96
C GLN A 91 -3.34 -27.27 1.84
N ALA A 92 -3.00 -26.79 3.04
CA ALA A 92 -3.86 -25.86 3.76
C ALA A 92 -3.73 -24.46 3.13
N PHE A 93 -4.85 -23.83 2.79
CA PHE A 93 -4.90 -22.42 2.41
C PHE A 93 -4.66 -21.57 3.66
N ILE A 94 -3.41 -21.22 3.91
CA ILE A 94 -3.03 -20.30 4.99
C ILE A 94 -3.37 -18.88 4.53
N ALA A 95 -4.43 -18.29 5.10
CA ALA A 95 -4.66 -16.87 5.04
C ALA A 95 -3.71 -16.18 6.02
N VAL A 96 -2.63 -15.61 5.51
CA VAL A 96 -1.75 -14.74 6.30
C VAL A 96 -2.41 -13.38 6.37
N SER A 97 -3.10 -13.13 7.48
CA SER A 97 -3.56 -11.80 7.87
C SER A 97 -2.51 -11.19 8.80
N SER A 98 -1.97 -10.02 8.45
CA SER A 98 -1.24 -9.17 9.41
C SER A 98 -2.17 -8.55 10.46
N ASP A 99 -3.47 -8.80 10.37
CA ASP A 99 -4.49 -8.17 11.18
C ASP A 99 -5.09 -9.20 12.14
N ASP A 100 -4.72 -9.11 13.41
CA ASP A 100 -5.60 -9.47 14.52
C ASP A 100 -5.26 -8.58 15.72
N TYR A 101 -5.76 -7.34 15.69
CA TYR A 101 -6.02 -6.60 16.92
C TYR A 101 -7.38 -7.08 17.46
N PRO A 102 -7.46 -7.52 18.72
CA PRO A 102 -8.73 -7.85 19.34
C PRO A 102 -9.40 -6.55 19.78
N THR A 103 -10.30 -6.02 18.97
CA THR A 103 -11.29 -5.03 19.43
C THR A 103 -12.67 -5.50 19.02
N ALA A 104 -13.34 -6.13 19.98
CA ALA A 104 -14.77 -6.32 19.95
C ALA A 104 -15.47 -4.97 19.67
N ILE A 105 -16.38 -5.00 18.70
CA ILE A 105 -17.44 -4.01 18.45
C ILE A 105 -16.92 -2.57 18.28
N LEU A 106 -16.61 -2.20 17.03
CA LEU A 106 -16.97 -0.93 16.35
C LEU A 106 -16.21 -0.84 15.00
N GLY A 107 -16.95 -0.87 13.87
CA GLY A 107 -16.55 -0.23 12.61
C GLY A 107 -15.25 -0.66 11.91
N ARG A 108 -15.36 -1.67 11.04
CA ARG A 108 -14.37 -2.12 10.04
C ARG A 108 -13.76 -0.97 9.20
N THR A 109 -12.44 -0.78 9.24
CA THR A 109 -11.68 -0.19 8.11
C THR A 109 -10.18 -0.57 8.17
N SER A 110 -9.80 -1.74 7.61
CA SER A 110 -8.48 -1.86 7.01
C SER A 110 -8.60 -1.40 5.54
N THR A 111 -7.87 -0.36 5.15
CA THR A 111 -7.89 0.18 3.80
C THR A 111 -7.14 -0.77 2.86
N SER A 112 -7.88 -1.68 2.23
CA SER A 112 -7.38 -2.56 1.17
C SER A 112 -7.86 -2.08 -0.20
N ASP A 113 -7.14 -2.45 -1.26
CA ASP A 113 -7.53 -2.16 -2.65
C ASP A 113 -8.97 -2.63 -2.94
N ILE A 114 -9.33 -3.81 -2.41
CA ILE A 114 -10.67 -4.40 -2.53
C ILE A 114 -11.70 -3.55 -1.76
N ALA A 115 -11.38 -3.02 -0.58
CA ALA A 115 -12.27 -2.14 0.16
C ALA A 115 -12.58 -0.85 -0.61
N ILE A 116 -11.56 -0.26 -1.25
CA ILE A 116 -11.72 0.95 -2.08
C ILE A 116 -12.60 0.66 -3.31
N CYS A 117 -12.38 -0.50 -3.94
CA CYS A 117 -13.18 -0.96 -5.07
C CYS A 117 -14.65 -1.19 -4.68
N ASN A 118 -14.88 -1.84 -3.55
CA ASN A 118 -16.23 -2.08 -3.03
C ASN A 118 -16.93 -0.78 -2.62
N LEU A 119 -16.19 0.21 -2.13
CA LEU A 119 -16.72 1.54 -1.89
C LEU A 119 -17.18 2.20 -3.21
N ALA A 120 -16.38 2.08 -4.27
CA ALA A 120 -16.76 2.59 -5.59
C ALA A 120 -18.01 1.90 -6.17
N LEU A 121 -18.13 0.58 -6.00
CA LEU A 121 -19.31 -0.19 -6.43
C LEU A 121 -20.56 0.19 -5.61
N ALA A 122 -20.40 0.46 -4.32
CA ALA A 122 -21.49 0.91 -3.46
C ALA A 122 -22.07 2.25 -3.91
N HIS A 123 -21.23 3.20 -4.37
CA HIS A 123 -21.69 4.51 -4.87
C HIS A 123 -22.62 4.40 -6.08
N ILE A 124 -22.50 3.32 -6.87
CA ILE A 124 -23.31 3.09 -8.08
C ILE A 124 -24.36 1.98 -7.90
N GLY A 125 -24.50 1.43 -6.69
CA GLY A 125 -25.48 0.40 -6.38
C GLY A 125 -25.17 -0.98 -6.95
N VAL A 126 -23.91 -1.30 -7.23
CA VAL A 126 -23.47 -2.61 -7.75
C VAL A 126 -22.98 -3.49 -6.60
N SER A 127 -23.20 -4.82 -6.71
CA SER A 127 -22.78 -5.79 -5.70
C SER A 127 -21.26 -5.81 -5.49
N PRO A 128 -20.80 -6.03 -4.25
CA PRO A 128 -19.37 -6.05 -3.92
C PRO A 128 -18.66 -7.26 -4.54
N ILE A 129 -17.36 -7.11 -4.73
CA ILE A 129 -16.44 -8.15 -5.20
C ILE A 129 -15.59 -8.69 -4.05
N VAL A 130 -15.14 -9.94 -4.18
CA VAL A 130 -14.23 -10.58 -3.22
C VAL A 130 -12.77 -10.49 -3.70
N SER A 131 -12.55 -10.42 -5.02
CA SER A 131 -11.21 -10.29 -5.62
C SER A 131 -11.25 -9.46 -6.90
N LEU A 132 -10.15 -8.76 -7.19
CA LEU A 132 -9.92 -8.07 -8.47
C LEU A 132 -9.59 -9.02 -9.63
N THR A 133 -9.26 -10.27 -9.32
CA THR A 133 -8.97 -11.33 -10.31
C THR A 133 -10.19 -12.18 -10.66
N ASP A 134 -11.37 -11.82 -10.14
CA ASP A 134 -12.61 -12.53 -10.40
C ASP A 134 -13.04 -12.38 -11.88
N GLU A 135 -13.83 -13.32 -12.37
CA GLU A 135 -14.38 -13.32 -13.72
C GLU A 135 -15.56 -12.35 -13.90
N LEU A 136 -16.06 -11.78 -12.80
CA LEU A 136 -17.10 -10.76 -12.80
C LEU A 136 -16.73 -9.54 -13.65
N GLU A 137 -17.71 -9.01 -14.38
CA GLU A 137 -17.52 -7.81 -15.21
C GLU A 137 -17.09 -6.59 -14.38
N SER A 138 -17.63 -6.45 -13.16
CA SER A 138 -17.25 -5.40 -12.21
C SER A 138 -15.77 -5.48 -11.80
N ALA A 139 -15.28 -6.69 -11.49
CA ALA A 139 -13.88 -6.91 -11.12
C ALA A 139 -12.94 -6.61 -12.29
N ARG A 140 -13.28 -7.08 -13.49
CA ARG A 140 -12.50 -6.81 -14.72
C ARG A 140 -12.46 -5.32 -15.07
N ALA A 141 -13.59 -4.63 -14.96
CA ALA A 141 -13.68 -3.20 -15.21
C ALA A 141 -12.80 -2.41 -14.24
N LEU A 142 -12.91 -2.70 -12.93
CA LEU A 142 -12.11 -2.07 -11.88
C LEU A 142 -10.61 -2.34 -12.06
N ASN A 143 -10.22 -3.61 -12.26
CA ASN A 143 -8.82 -3.99 -12.42
C ASN A 143 -8.14 -3.25 -13.59
N ARG A 144 -8.86 -3.02 -14.69
CA ARG A 144 -8.35 -2.27 -15.85
C ARG A 144 -8.04 -0.80 -15.55
N ILE A 145 -8.83 -0.16 -14.70
CA ILE A 145 -8.74 1.28 -14.45
C ILE A 145 -8.02 1.65 -13.16
N TYR A 146 -7.87 0.70 -12.23
CA TYR A 146 -7.47 0.97 -10.85
C TYR A 146 -6.18 1.77 -10.77
N GLU A 147 -5.11 1.26 -11.40
CA GLU A 147 -3.79 1.90 -11.35
C GLU A 147 -3.77 3.27 -12.03
N ILE A 148 -4.38 3.37 -13.22
CA ILE A 148 -4.43 4.62 -13.99
C ILE A 148 -5.19 5.69 -13.22
N SER A 149 -6.29 5.31 -12.57
CA SER A 149 -7.11 6.23 -11.79
C SER A 149 -6.45 6.61 -10.48
N ARG A 150 -5.78 5.68 -9.79
CA ARG A 150 -4.96 6.01 -8.61
C ARG A 150 -3.92 7.06 -8.96
N ASP A 151 -3.16 6.82 -10.03
CA ASP A 151 -2.10 7.72 -10.47
C ASP A 151 -2.65 9.07 -10.92
N ALA A 152 -3.84 9.11 -11.53
CA ALA A 152 -4.54 10.34 -11.88
C ALA A 152 -4.94 11.16 -10.65
N VAL A 153 -5.52 10.54 -9.61
CA VAL A 153 -5.88 11.23 -8.37
C VAL A 153 -4.64 11.70 -7.63
N LEU A 154 -3.61 10.86 -7.53
CA LEU A 154 -2.33 11.23 -6.92
C LEU A 154 -1.72 12.45 -7.64
N ARG A 155 -1.73 12.45 -8.98
CA ARG A 155 -1.23 13.57 -9.77
C ARG A 155 -2.11 14.83 -9.66
N ALA A 156 -3.40 14.71 -9.40
CA ALA A 156 -4.32 15.85 -9.36
C ALA A 156 -3.96 16.89 -8.29
N LYS A 157 -3.46 16.47 -7.12
CA LYS A 157 -3.13 17.35 -5.99
C LYS A 157 -1.87 16.91 -5.23
N ALA A 158 -1.31 17.82 -4.45
CA ALA A 158 -0.11 17.56 -3.63
C ALA A 158 -0.48 16.93 -2.29
N TRP A 159 -0.96 15.68 -2.33
CA TRP A 159 -1.28 14.87 -1.16
C TRP A 159 -0.05 14.69 -0.27
N ARG A 160 -0.16 15.03 1.01
CA ARG A 160 0.97 14.99 1.96
C ARG A 160 1.56 13.59 2.11
N PHE A 161 0.73 12.56 2.24
CA PHE A 161 1.19 11.16 2.37
C PHE A 161 2.01 10.67 1.16
N ALA A 162 1.81 11.28 -0.01
CA ALA A 162 2.53 10.96 -1.24
C ALA A 162 3.62 11.99 -1.59
N SER A 163 3.89 12.97 -0.72
CA SER A 163 4.85 14.03 -0.98
C SER A 163 6.25 13.61 -0.52
N VAL A 164 7.20 13.55 -1.45
CA VAL A 164 8.60 13.16 -1.17
C VAL A 164 9.52 14.32 -1.54
N LYS A 165 10.56 14.53 -0.72
CA LYS A 165 11.69 15.41 -1.02
C LYS A 165 12.94 14.55 -1.17
N ALA A 166 13.61 14.64 -2.31
CA ALA A 166 14.83 13.87 -2.57
C ALA A 166 15.82 14.68 -3.43
N PRO A 167 17.13 14.42 -3.28
CA PRO A 167 18.14 14.99 -4.18
C PRO A 167 17.95 14.43 -5.59
N LEU A 168 18.20 15.26 -6.60
CA LEU A 168 18.17 14.86 -8.00
C LEU A 168 19.53 14.26 -8.40
N ALA A 169 19.49 13.21 -9.22
CA ALA A 169 20.69 12.61 -9.77
C ALA A 169 21.10 13.33 -11.06
N GLU A 170 22.23 14.04 -11.04
CA GLU A 170 22.77 14.74 -12.20
C GLU A 170 23.18 13.76 -13.31
N LEU A 171 22.96 14.17 -14.56
CA LEU A 171 23.38 13.47 -15.77
C LEU A 171 24.50 14.28 -16.44
N ALA A 172 25.71 14.23 -15.86
CA ALA A 172 26.85 15.06 -16.28
C ALA A 172 27.23 14.94 -17.77
N ASP A 173 26.95 13.80 -18.41
CA ASP A 173 27.22 13.59 -19.84
C ASP A 173 26.15 14.16 -20.78
N GLN A 174 25.08 14.76 -20.24
CA GLN A 174 23.95 15.29 -21.00
C GLN A 174 23.87 16.80 -20.90
N THR A 175 23.59 17.46 -22.02
CA THR A 175 23.41 18.92 -22.08
C THR A 175 22.03 19.23 -22.64
N CYS A 176 21.46 20.35 -22.16
CA CYS A 176 20.22 20.89 -22.68
C CYS A 176 20.45 22.35 -23.08
N SER A 177 19.97 22.74 -24.26
CA SER A 177 20.12 24.13 -24.73
C SER A 177 19.45 25.10 -23.77
N GLY A 178 20.19 26.08 -23.27
CA GLY A 178 19.66 27.13 -22.39
C GLY A 178 19.67 26.81 -20.89
N TRP A 179 20.10 25.62 -20.48
CA TRP A 179 20.17 25.21 -19.08
C TRP A 179 21.58 24.76 -18.69
N GLY A 180 22.02 25.10 -17.48
CA GLY A 180 23.34 24.74 -16.97
C GLY A 180 23.50 23.25 -16.61
N TYR A 181 22.47 22.65 -16.03
CA TYR A 181 22.50 21.28 -15.48
C TYR A 181 21.30 20.46 -15.94
N VAL A 182 21.52 19.14 -16.09
CA VAL A 182 20.49 18.17 -16.47
C VAL A 182 20.45 17.05 -15.44
N TYR A 183 19.25 16.72 -14.98
CA TYR A 183 18.98 15.73 -13.96
C TYR A 183 18.04 14.63 -14.45
N GLY A 184 18.22 13.44 -13.90
CA GLY A 184 17.30 12.31 -14.11
C GLY A 184 15.94 12.57 -13.47
N TYR A 185 14.86 12.22 -14.16
CA TYR A 185 13.53 12.24 -13.56
C TYR A 185 13.41 11.15 -12.48
N PRO A 186 13.00 11.46 -11.24
CA PRO A 186 12.98 10.48 -10.15
C PRO A 186 12.09 9.25 -10.44
N VAL A 187 12.51 8.10 -9.92
CA VAL A 187 11.75 6.84 -10.04
C VAL A 187 10.43 6.95 -9.29
N LYS A 188 9.35 6.40 -9.86
CA LYS A 188 7.97 6.46 -9.29
C LYS A 188 7.50 7.90 -9.00
N CYS A 189 8.06 8.91 -9.66
CA CYS A 189 7.55 10.27 -9.59
C CYS A 189 6.36 10.42 -10.56
N LEU A 190 5.21 10.77 -10.02
CA LEU A 190 4.03 11.09 -10.83
C LEU A 190 4.03 12.56 -11.27
N CYS A 191 4.50 13.49 -10.44
CA CYS A 191 4.47 14.92 -10.73
C CYS A 191 5.51 15.67 -9.88
N ILE A 192 6.36 16.47 -10.52
CA ILE A 192 7.25 17.41 -9.81
C ILE A 192 6.38 18.58 -9.33
N ARG A 193 6.49 18.93 -8.05
CA ARG A 193 5.76 20.05 -7.44
C ARG A 193 6.65 21.26 -7.30
N LYS A 194 7.92 21.05 -6.95
CA LYS A 194 8.89 22.11 -6.71
C LYS A 194 10.31 21.56 -6.85
N ILE A 195 11.20 22.39 -7.37
CA ILE A 195 12.64 22.15 -7.35
C ILE A 195 13.27 23.26 -6.53
N PHE A 196 14.29 22.93 -5.74
CA PHE A 196 14.97 23.86 -4.85
C PHE A 196 16.39 23.39 -4.56
N VAL A 197 17.23 24.27 -4.01
CA VAL A 197 18.54 23.91 -3.47
C VAL A 197 18.44 23.83 -1.95
N ASP A 198 19.04 22.82 -1.34
CA ASP A 198 19.05 22.69 0.11
C ASP A 198 20.03 23.69 0.74
N THR A 199 19.48 24.79 1.24
CA THR A 199 20.21 25.85 1.95
C THR A 199 20.07 25.75 3.47
N GLY A 200 19.56 24.63 3.99
CA GLY A 200 19.19 24.48 5.40
C GLY A 200 17.89 25.20 5.79
N ASN A 201 17.24 25.88 4.84
CA ASN A 201 15.92 26.48 5.02
C ASN A 201 14.83 25.41 4.96
N LYS A 202 13.88 25.42 5.91
CA LYS A 202 12.74 24.48 5.94
C LYS A 202 11.76 24.69 4.77
N ASN A 203 11.73 25.90 4.22
CA ASN A 203 10.94 26.25 3.05
C ASN A 203 11.79 27.06 2.05
N PRO A 204 12.73 26.40 1.34
CA PRO A 204 13.60 27.08 0.40
C PRO A 204 12.75 27.62 -0.77
N PRO A 205 13.11 28.75 -1.41
CA PRO A 205 12.36 29.24 -2.57
C PRO A 205 12.44 28.23 -3.73
N PRO A 206 11.38 28.12 -4.55
CA PRO A 206 11.45 27.34 -5.78
C PRO A 206 12.45 27.97 -6.76
N ILE A 207 13.19 27.13 -7.49
CA ILE A 207 14.03 27.57 -8.61
C ILE A 207 13.32 27.31 -9.94
N GLU A 208 13.74 28.02 -10.98
CA GLU A 208 13.28 27.79 -12.34
C GLU A 208 13.80 26.44 -12.86
N TYR A 209 12.93 25.71 -13.55
CA TYR A 209 13.28 24.43 -14.15
C TYR A 209 12.36 24.11 -15.32
N GLU A 210 12.86 23.27 -16.22
CA GLU A 210 12.08 22.71 -17.30
C GLU A 210 12.11 21.19 -17.24
N THR A 211 11.00 20.56 -17.61
CA THR A 211 10.92 19.10 -17.71
C THR A 211 10.76 18.70 -19.16
N LEU A 212 11.75 17.98 -19.69
CA LEU A 212 11.89 17.73 -21.12
C LEU A 212 12.05 16.23 -21.39
N LEU A 213 11.73 15.80 -22.60
CA LEU A 213 12.14 14.49 -23.11
C LEU A 213 13.50 14.66 -23.78
N LEU A 214 14.50 13.91 -23.34
CA LEU A 214 15.82 13.92 -23.98
C LEU A 214 15.93 12.73 -24.96
N PRO A 215 15.93 12.96 -26.29
CA PRO A 215 15.88 11.87 -27.26
C PRO A 215 17.12 10.97 -27.26
N SER A 216 18.28 11.50 -26.88
CA SER A 216 19.56 10.77 -26.82
C SER A 216 19.49 9.53 -25.92
N ILE A 217 18.78 9.64 -24.80
CA ILE A 217 18.63 8.58 -23.80
C ILE A 217 17.18 8.06 -23.70
N ASN A 218 16.27 8.62 -24.50
CA ASN A 218 14.83 8.35 -24.50
C ASN A 218 14.22 8.38 -23.09
N ARG A 219 14.58 9.40 -22.31
CA ARG A 219 14.10 9.57 -20.92
C ARG A 219 13.64 10.99 -20.69
N LYS A 220 12.67 11.11 -19.81
CA LYS A 220 12.28 12.39 -19.23
C LYS A 220 13.41 12.86 -18.32
N VAL A 221 13.77 14.13 -18.43
CA VAL A 221 14.82 14.80 -17.65
C VAL A 221 14.27 16.10 -17.07
N ILE A 222 15.00 16.63 -16.11
CA ILE A 222 14.77 17.93 -15.49
C ILE A 222 15.99 18.77 -15.81
N ALA A 223 15.80 19.97 -16.35
CA ALA A 223 16.87 20.92 -16.61
C ALA A 223 16.71 22.15 -15.72
N CYS A 224 17.80 22.62 -15.10
CA CYS A 224 17.83 23.86 -14.31
C CYS A 224 19.26 24.43 -14.26
N ASP A 225 19.43 25.61 -13.66
CA ASP A 225 20.72 26.32 -13.62
C ASP A 225 21.49 26.16 -12.30
N TYR A 226 21.08 25.20 -11.46
CA TYR A 226 21.67 24.98 -10.13
C TYR A 226 22.23 23.57 -9.99
N GLU A 227 23.42 23.47 -9.39
CA GLU A 227 24.00 22.22 -8.90
C GLU A 227 23.30 21.74 -7.62
N ASP A 228 23.44 20.45 -7.28
CA ASP A 228 22.88 19.81 -6.08
C ASP A 228 21.38 20.09 -5.85
N ALA A 229 20.60 20.11 -6.93
CA ALA A 229 19.17 20.38 -6.87
C ALA A 229 18.38 19.24 -6.19
N TYR A 230 17.36 19.62 -5.43
CA TYR A 230 16.38 18.74 -4.80
C TYR A 230 15.01 18.91 -5.46
N ALA A 231 14.24 17.85 -5.50
CA ALA A 231 12.85 17.88 -5.94
C ALA A 231 11.89 17.51 -4.81
N GLU A 232 10.84 18.31 -4.66
CA GLU A 232 9.60 17.94 -3.97
C GLU A 232 8.62 17.45 -5.04
N TYR A 233 8.15 16.22 -4.91
CA TYR A 233 7.32 15.57 -5.92
C TYR A 233 6.28 14.62 -5.32
N THR A 234 5.26 14.33 -6.12
CA THR A 234 4.26 13.31 -5.79
C THR A 234 4.79 11.93 -6.18
N TYR A 235 5.00 11.07 -5.20
CA TYR A 235 5.40 9.68 -5.35
C TYR A 235 4.19 8.77 -5.67
N GLN A 236 4.42 7.75 -6.48
CA GLN A 236 3.44 6.71 -6.80
C GLN A 236 3.32 5.74 -5.62
N VAL A 237 2.55 6.13 -4.61
CA VAL A 237 2.22 5.26 -3.47
C VAL A 237 1.27 4.17 -3.98
N VAL A 238 1.67 2.91 -3.80
CA VAL A 238 0.88 1.73 -4.22
C VAL A 238 0.23 1.02 -3.04
N ASP A 239 0.72 1.25 -1.82
CA ASP A 239 0.22 0.64 -0.60
C ASP A 239 -1.01 1.42 -0.10
N ALA A 240 -2.18 0.78 -0.16
CA ALA A 240 -3.44 1.38 0.25
C ALA A 240 -3.56 1.64 1.76
N THR A 241 -2.71 1.04 2.60
CA THR A 241 -2.67 1.32 4.03
C THR A 241 -2.12 2.71 4.34
N LEU A 242 -1.34 3.29 3.41
CA LEU A 242 -0.78 4.63 3.50
C LEU A 242 -1.71 5.72 2.94
N PHE A 243 -2.83 5.35 2.34
CA PHE A 243 -3.74 6.31 1.74
C PHE A 243 -4.52 7.07 2.81
N ASP A 244 -4.51 8.40 2.70
CA ASP A 244 -5.37 9.24 3.52
C ASP A 244 -6.86 8.99 3.19
N VAL A 245 -7.72 9.15 4.19
CA VAL A 245 -9.18 8.95 4.05
C VAL A 245 -9.77 9.86 2.97
N SER A 246 -9.30 11.11 2.87
CA SER A 246 -9.77 12.06 1.85
C SER A 246 -9.39 11.60 0.44
N PHE A 247 -8.21 10.99 0.29
CA PHE A 247 -7.77 10.39 -0.96
C PHE A 247 -8.61 9.15 -1.31
N VAL A 248 -8.84 8.26 -0.34
CA VAL A 248 -9.67 7.05 -0.54
C VAL A 248 -11.06 7.43 -1.03
N MET A 249 -11.70 8.43 -0.42
CA MET A 249 -13.01 8.91 -0.84
C MET A 249 -12.97 9.47 -2.27
N ALA A 250 -12.06 10.39 -2.57
CA ALA A 250 -11.93 10.96 -3.92
C ALA A 250 -11.67 9.86 -4.97
N PHE A 251 -10.75 8.94 -4.68
CA PHE A 251 -10.40 7.85 -5.57
C PHE A 251 -11.59 6.91 -5.81
N SER A 252 -12.36 6.57 -4.78
CA SER A 252 -13.57 5.74 -4.92
C SER A 252 -14.62 6.39 -5.85
N PHE A 253 -14.81 7.70 -5.79
CA PHE A 253 -15.73 8.41 -6.68
C PHE A 253 -15.23 8.49 -8.12
N LEU A 254 -13.92 8.61 -8.35
CA LEU A 254 -13.37 8.56 -9.70
C LEU A 254 -13.54 7.17 -10.32
N LEU A 255 -13.26 6.11 -9.55
CA LEU A 255 -13.50 4.73 -9.99
C LEU A 255 -14.98 4.51 -10.33
N ALA A 256 -15.88 4.93 -9.42
CA ALA A 256 -17.32 4.86 -9.62
C ALA A 256 -17.76 5.57 -10.91
N ALA A 257 -17.25 6.78 -11.16
CA ALA A 257 -17.57 7.54 -12.38
C ALA A 257 -17.16 6.80 -13.66
N GLN A 258 -15.99 6.15 -13.66
CA GLN A 258 -15.46 5.47 -14.84
C GLN A 258 -16.15 4.13 -15.12
N ILE A 259 -16.59 3.41 -14.07
CA ILE A 259 -17.27 2.11 -14.22
C ILE A 259 -18.80 2.23 -14.25
N ALA A 260 -19.39 3.37 -13.89
CA ALA A 260 -20.84 3.57 -13.85
C ALA A 260 -21.49 3.22 -15.19
N LYS A 261 -21.06 3.86 -16.28
CA LYS A 261 -21.64 3.63 -17.62
C LYS A 261 -21.57 2.17 -18.09
N PRO A 262 -20.41 1.48 -18.06
CA PRO A 262 -20.36 0.08 -18.49
C PRO A 262 -21.16 -0.87 -17.59
N LEU A 263 -21.30 -0.60 -16.29
CA LEU A 263 -21.98 -1.51 -15.36
C LEU A 263 -23.49 -1.24 -15.18
N THR A 264 -23.92 0.02 -15.26
CA THR A 264 -25.33 0.41 -15.02
C THR A 264 -26.05 0.87 -16.28
N GLY A 265 -25.31 1.25 -17.33
CA GLY A 265 -25.87 1.87 -18.53
C GLY A 265 -26.30 3.33 -18.36
N ASP A 266 -26.18 3.92 -17.16
CA ASP A 266 -26.64 5.27 -16.86
C ASP A 266 -25.50 6.30 -16.87
N ASP A 267 -25.52 7.17 -17.88
CA ASP A 267 -24.58 8.29 -18.04
C ASP A 267 -24.75 9.38 -16.98
N THR A 268 -25.93 9.47 -16.37
CA THR A 268 -26.23 10.43 -15.29
C THR A 268 -25.44 10.09 -14.04
N ILE A 269 -25.44 8.81 -13.64
CA ILE A 269 -24.66 8.34 -12.48
C ILE A 269 -23.17 8.63 -12.70
N ALA A 270 -22.64 8.35 -13.89
CA ALA A 270 -21.25 8.62 -14.22
C ALA A 270 -20.89 10.11 -14.05
N LYS A 271 -21.75 11.02 -14.55
CA LYS A 271 -21.57 12.48 -14.43
C LYS A 271 -21.67 12.96 -12.99
N THR A 272 -22.64 12.45 -12.22
CA THR A 272 -22.80 12.80 -10.80
C THR A 272 -21.57 12.39 -10.00
N MET A 273 -21.06 11.17 -10.18
CA MET A 273 -19.87 10.69 -9.47
C MET A 273 -18.62 11.51 -9.83
N LEU A 274 -18.47 11.88 -11.10
CA LEU A 274 -17.36 12.75 -11.53
C LEU A 274 -17.45 14.17 -10.92
N GLN A 275 -18.67 14.70 -10.76
CA GLN A 275 -18.88 15.98 -10.09
C GLN A 275 -18.51 15.91 -8.60
N ILE A 276 -18.92 14.86 -7.88
CA ILE A 276 -18.58 14.66 -6.47
C ILE A 276 -17.05 14.50 -6.31
N TYR A 277 -16.41 13.73 -7.20
CA TYR A 277 -14.95 13.62 -7.24
C TYR A 277 -14.28 15.00 -7.35
N GLY A 278 -14.74 15.86 -8.27
CA GLY A 278 -14.22 17.22 -8.44
C GLY A 278 -14.30 18.07 -7.17
N SER A 279 -15.40 17.96 -6.43
CA SER A 279 -15.57 18.63 -5.14
C SER A 279 -14.61 18.08 -4.09
N MET A 280 -14.50 16.75 -3.95
CA MET A 280 -13.63 16.10 -2.96
C MET A 280 -12.15 16.44 -3.16
N VAL A 281 -11.67 16.45 -4.40
CA VAL A 281 -10.28 16.82 -4.72
C VAL A 281 -10.01 18.30 -4.44
N SER A 282 -11.02 19.15 -4.59
CA SER A 282 -10.91 20.58 -4.25
C SER A 282 -10.82 20.79 -2.74
N ASP A 283 -11.65 20.08 -1.96
CA ASP A 283 -11.63 20.14 -0.49
C ASP A 283 -10.34 19.56 0.09
N ALA A 284 -9.85 18.45 -0.47
CA ALA A 284 -8.60 17.84 -0.05
C ALA A 284 -7.38 18.75 -0.21
N ALA A 285 -7.41 19.71 -1.15
CA ALA A 285 -6.37 20.71 -1.28
C ALA A 285 -6.33 21.63 -0.05
N ARG A 286 -7.50 22.09 0.42
CA ARG A 286 -7.64 22.94 1.61
C ARG A 286 -7.12 22.22 2.86
N ILE A 287 -7.41 20.93 3.00
CA ILE A 287 -6.97 20.12 4.15
C ILE A 287 -5.45 19.89 4.13
N ASN A 288 -4.87 19.55 2.98
CA ASN A 288 -3.41 19.38 2.83
C ASN A 288 -2.60 20.63 3.20
N ASP A 289 -3.13 21.82 2.95
CA ASP A 289 -2.46 23.07 3.29
C ASP A 289 -2.46 23.33 4.81
N ILE A 290 -3.47 22.84 5.54
CA ILE A 290 -3.54 22.93 7.01
C ILE A 290 -2.47 22.04 7.66
N GLU A 291 -2.23 20.85 7.13
CA GLU A 291 -1.19 19.94 7.63
C GLU A 291 0.23 20.52 7.49
N LYS A 292 0.40 21.53 6.63
CA LYS A 292 1.67 22.24 6.45
C LYS A 292 1.79 23.39 7.44
N ASN A 293 2.17 23.09 8.68
CA ASN A 293 2.49 24.14 9.66
C ASN A 293 3.92 24.67 9.46
N ILE A 294 4.08 25.54 8.47
CA ILE A 294 5.33 26.29 8.25
C ILE A 294 5.08 27.72 8.73
N LYS A 295 5.88 28.17 9.71
CA LYS A 295 5.89 29.57 10.13
C LYS A 295 6.15 30.45 8.89
N PRO A 296 5.42 31.55 8.69
CA PRO A 296 5.71 32.48 7.62
C PRO A 296 7.19 32.84 7.68
N THR A 297 7.92 32.63 6.60
CA THR A 297 9.22 33.27 6.45
C THR A 297 8.92 34.76 6.42
N GLU A 298 9.38 35.51 7.41
CA GLU A 298 9.30 36.96 7.35
C GLU A 298 10.01 37.38 6.07
N SER A 299 9.23 37.77 5.05
CA SER A 299 9.76 38.49 3.92
C SER A 299 10.27 39.80 4.52
N SER A 300 11.58 39.91 4.63
CA SER A 300 12.27 41.12 5.06
C SER A 300 12.03 42.23 4.03
N SER A 301 10.83 42.81 4.06
CA SER A 301 10.48 44.00 3.28
C SER A 301 11.19 45.26 3.80
N PHE A 302 12.07 45.10 4.79
CA PHE A 302 12.89 46.16 5.38
C PHE A 302 14.32 46.18 4.83
N GLU A 303 14.77 45.13 4.12
CA GLU A 303 16.13 45.09 3.55
C GLU A 303 16.20 45.68 2.12
N ASP A 304 15.09 45.69 1.36
CA ASP A 304 15.04 46.27 0.01
C ASP A 304 14.83 47.80 -0.03
N ALA A 305 14.87 48.48 1.12
CA ALA A 305 14.55 49.91 1.24
C ALA A 305 15.71 50.79 1.74
N ARG A 306 16.97 50.36 1.58
CA ARG A 306 18.14 51.15 2.05
C ARG A 306 19.22 51.35 1.00
#